data_AF-A0A2S7XUT7-F1
#
_entry.id   AF-A0A2S7XUT7-F1
#
_cell.length_a   1.000
_cell.length_b   1.000
_cell.length_c   1.000
_cell.angle_alpha   90.00
_cell.angle_beta   90.00
_cell.angle_gamma   90.00
#
_symmetry.space_group_name_H-M   'P 1'
#
loop_
_entity.id
_entity.type
_entity.pdbx_description
1 polymer ?
#
loop_
_entity_poly.entity_id
_entity_poly.type
_entity_poly.pdbx_seq_one_letter_code
_entity_poly.pdbx_strand_id
1 'polypeptide(L)'
;MPALHKLFVHIRIHALGYLIAAGLPVILIIPLVNGMLDRFDYTDHLRFAENFMWPAHFFYHLLLTYFRFFCDDWLLAQFLLLIANYAIMGFSIYAFLVLGTVEHVSRPIVAILAMVMCFVYAIPALYFIDGHMYNGYIALSVYHNPTILLVKPIAVLHFIWLDSWLKKPK
;
A
#
# COMPACT_ATOMS: atom_id res chain seq x y z
N MET A 1 -14.89 10.35 15.29
CA MET A 1 -15.86 10.68 14.21
C MET A 1 -15.46 11.84 13.29
N PRO A 2 -14.86 12.96 13.75
CA PRO A 2 -14.53 14.10 12.85
C PRO A 2 -13.52 13.75 11.73
N ALA A 3 -12.56 12.86 11.99
CA ALA A 3 -11.53 12.46 11.03
C ALA A 3 -12.08 11.63 9.85
N LEU A 4 -13.00 10.68 10.12
CA LEU A 4 -13.64 9.88 9.07
C LEU A 4 -14.51 10.74 8.15
N HIS A 5 -15.28 11.68 8.72
CA HIS A 5 -16.08 12.61 7.94
C HIS A 5 -15.19 13.50 7.04
N LYS A 6 -14.09 14.05 7.59
CA LYS A 6 -13.10 14.80 6.81
C LYS A 6 -12.52 13.95 5.68
N LEU A 7 -12.15 12.70 5.95
CA LEU A 7 -11.65 11.77 4.94
C LEU A 7 -12.67 11.54 3.82
N PHE A 8 -13.94 11.30 4.13
CA PHE A 8 -14.97 11.10 3.10
C PHE A 8 -15.23 12.34 2.24
N VAL A 9 -15.26 13.53 2.85
CA VAL A 9 -15.36 14.80 2.10
C VAL A 9 -14.14 14.96 1.19
N HIS A 10 -12.96 14.61 1.69
CA HIS A 10 -11.72 14.67 0.92
C HIS A 10 -11.69 13.67 -0.23
N ILE A 11 -12.11 12.42 -0.01
CA ILE A 11 -12.22 11.41 -1.05
C ILE A 11 -13.13 11.91 -2.18
N ARG A 12 -14.26 12.56 -1.86
CA ARG A 12 -15.15 13.12 -2.87
C ARG A 12 -14.48 14.21 -3.72
N ILE A 13 -13.74 15.13 -3.08
CA ILE A 13 -13.07 16.24 -3.78
C ILE A 13 -11.84 15.75 -4.56
N HIS A 14 -11.18 14.71 -4.09
CA HIS A 14 -9.91 14.18 -4.62
C HIS A 14 -10.07 12.84 -5.32
N ALA A 15 -11.29 12.46 -5.72
CA ALA A 15 -11.61 11.13 -6.23
C ALA A 15 -10.69 10.70 -7.38
N LEU A 16 -10.42 11.61 -8.34
CA LEU A 16 -9.52 11.33 -9.45
C LEU A 16 -8.09 11.05 -9.01
N GLY A 17 -7.57 11.79 -8.02
CA GLY A 17 -6.22 11.57 -7.49
C GLY A 17 -6.11 10.23 -6.77
N TYR A 18 -7.12 9.85 -6.00
CA TYR A 18 -7.21 8.53 -5.38
C TYR A 18 -7.29 7.40 -6.42
N LEU A 19 -8.07 7.58 -7.48
CA LEU A 19 -8.18 6.59 -8.56
C LEU A 19 -6.85 6.43 -9.30
N ILE A 20 -6.14 7.52 -9.59
CA ILE A 20 -4.82 7.46 -10.22
C ILE A 20 -3.81 6.79 -9.27
N ALA A 21 -3.75 7.22 -8.02
CA ALA A 21 -2.79 6.71 -7.05
C ALA A 21 -3.04 5.24 -6.69
N ALA A 22 -4.28 4.75 -6.72
CA ALA A 22 -4.58 3.34 -6.49
C ALA A 22 -4.47 2.50 -7.78
N GLY A 23 -4.98 3.01 -8.91
CA GLY A 23 -5.12 2.25 -10.15
C GLY A 23 -3.85 2.20 -10.99
N LEU A 24 -3.10 3.30 -11.07
CA LEU A 24 -1.91 3.34 -11.92
C LEU A 24 -0.79 2.42 -11.41
N PRO A 25 -0.51 2.34 -10.09
CA PRO A 25 0.45 1.36 -9.60
C PRO A 25 0.05 -0.09 -9.89
N VAL A 26 -1.25 -0.40 -9.86
CA VAL A 26 -1.76 -1.72 -10.23
C VAL A 26 -1.46 -2.04 -11.69
N ILE A 27 -1.75 -1.12 -12.62
CA ILE A 27 -1.50 -1.35 -14.04
C ILE A 27 -0.01 -1.62 -14.31
N LEU A 28 0.86 -0.84 -13.67
CA LEU A 28 2.31 -0.98 -13.82
C LEU A 28 2.86 -2.27 -13.20
N ILE A 29 2.24 -2.77 -12.12
CA ILE A 29 2.72 -3.97 -11.42
C ILE A 29 2.20 -5.27 -12.01
N ILE A 30 1.10 -5.29 -12.79
CA ILE A 30 0.55 -6.53 -13.37
C ILE A 30 1.62 -7.41 -14.05
N PRO A 31 2.49 -6.88 -14.94
CA PRO A 31 3.53 -7.71 -15.56
C PRO A 31 4.53 -8.27 -14.54
N LEU A 32 4.84 -7.50 -13.50
CA LEU A 32 5.75 -7.93 -12.44
C LEU A 32 5.11 -8.98 -11.54
N VAL A 33 3.83 -8.81 -11.18
CA VAL A 33 3.07 -9.78 -10.37
C VAL A 33 3.07 -11.14 -11.06
N ASN A 34 2.82 -11.19 -12.37
CA ASN A 34 2.90 -12.46 -13.11
C ASN A 34 4.28 -13.11 -12.96
N GLY A 35 5.37 -12.34 -13.10
CA GLY A 35 6.73 -12.87 -12.91
C GLY A 35 7.08 -13.21 -11.46
N MET A 36 6.45 -12.56 -10.47
CA MET A 36 6.63 -12.83 -9.05
C MET A 36 5.90 -14.08 -8.61
N LEU A 37 4.71 -14.37 -9.16
CA LEU A 37 3.93 -15.56 -8.81
C LEU A 37 4.63 -16.85 -9.25
N ASP A 38 5.35 -16.80 -10.37
CA ASP A 38 6.11 -17.94 -10.90
C ASP A 38 7.48 -18.14 -10.22
N ARG A 39 7.87 -17.24 -9.30
CA ARG A 39 9.21 -17.19 -8.70
C ARG A 39 9.14 -16.93 -7.20
N PHE A 40 10.30 -17.01 -6.53
CA PHE A 40 10.44 -16.69 -5.10
C PHE A 40 9.50 -17.51 -4.18
N ASP A 41 9.21 -16.98 -2.99
CA ASP A 41 8.48 -17.70 -1.94
C ASP A 41 6.97 -17.81 -2.25
N TYR A 42 6.45 -17.14 -3.29
CA TYR A 42 5.02 -17.12 -3.63
C TYR A 42 4.46 -18.51 -3.90
N THR A 43 5.20 -19.34 -4.64
CA THR A 43 4.82 -20.72 -4.94
C THR A 43 4.73 -21.56 -3.68
N ASP A 44 5.69 -21.42 -2.76
CA ASP A 44 5.70 -22.17 -1.51
C ASP A 44 4.56 -21.72 -0.58
N HIS A 45 4.32 -20.40 -0.51
CA HIS A 45 3.19 -19.85 0.23
C HIS A 45 1.83 -20.30 -0.33
N LEU A 46 1.70 -20.46 -1.65
CA LEU A 46 0.52 -21.01 -2.28
C LEU A 46 0.30 -22.47 -1.83
N ARG A 47 1.34 -23.30 -1.92
CA ARG A 47 1.32 -24.70 -1.46
C ARG A 47 0.99 -24.82 0.03
N PHE A 48 1.52 -23.94 0.86
CA PHE A 48 1.19 -23.93 2.29
C PHE A 48 -0.28 -23.55 2.54
N ALA A 49 -0.81 -22.59 1.77
CA ALA A 49 -2.21 -22.20 1.86
C ALA A 49 -3.15 -23.33 1.45
N GLU A 50 -2.86 -24.02 0.34
CA GLU A 50 -3.60 -25.18 -0.17
C GLU A 50 -3.69 -26.31 0.85
N ASN A 51 -2.61 -26.54 1.60
CA ASN A 51 -2.52 -27.60 2.60
C ASN A 51 -2.93 -27.15 4.02
N PHE A 52 -3.44 -25.92 4.18
CA PHE A 52 -3.81 -25.34 5.49
C PHE A 52 -2.67 -25.38 6.54
N MET A 53 -1.41 -25.32 6.08
CA MET A 53 -0.24 -25.28 6.95
C MET A 53 0.18 -23.84 7.21
N TRP A 54 -0.36 -23.21 8.27
CA TRP A 54 -0.20 -21.76 8.53
C TRP A 54 0.69 -21.38 9.74
N PRO A 55 1.84 -22.03 10.04
CA PRO A 55 2.58 -21.71 11.26
C PRO A 55 3.35 -20.37 11.17
N ALA A 56 3.81 -19.97 9.97
CA ALA A 56 4.45 -18.69 9.71
C ALA A 56 3.58 -17.86 8.77
N HIS A 57 3.60 -16.52 8.90
CA HIS A 57 2.89 -15.60 8.01
C HIS A 57 1.35 -15.72 8.01
N PHE A 58 0.77 -16.02 9.16
CA PHE A 58 -0.67 -16.25 9.37
C PHE A 58 -1.59 -15.24 8.65
N PHE A 59 -1.34 -13.93 8.78
CA PHE A 59 -2.19 -12.91 8.15
C PHE A 59 -2.19 -12.97 6.62
N TYR A 60 -1.06 -13.34 6.01
CA TYR A 60 -0.99 -13.54 4.57
C TYR A 60 -1.90 -14.69 4.14
N HIS A 61 -1.79 -15.84 4.81
CA HIS A 61 -2.60 -17.02 4.50
C HIS A 61 -4.08 -16.78 4.76
N LEU A 62 -4.44 -16.08 5.86
CA LEU A 62 -5.81 -15.69 6.16
C LEU A 62 -6.42 -14.84 5.03
N LEU A 63 -5.69 -13.81 4.57
CA LEU A 63 -6.15 -12.96 3.47
C LEU A 63 -6.22 -13.75 2.15
N LEU A 64 -5.22 -14.58 1.86
CA LEU A 64 -5.22 -15.42 0.67
C LEU A 64 -6.43 -16.36 0.64
N THR A 65 -6.75 -17.01 1.75
CA THR A 65 -7.95 -17.85 1.90
C THR A 65 -9.24 -17.03 1.74
N TYR A 66 -9.27 -15.81 2.28
CA TYR A 66 -10.40 -14.90 2.07
C TYR A 66 -10.61 -14.59 0.59
N PHE A 67 -9.57 -14.24 -0.17
CA PHE A 67 -9.70 -14.03 -1.62
C PHE A 67 -10.12 -15.30 -2.36
N ARG A 68 -9.54 -16.46 -1.99
CA ARG A 68 -9.86 -17.78 -2.54
C ARG A 68 -11.33 -18.15 -2.37
N PHE A 69 -11.97 -17.71 -1.29
CA PHE A 69 -13.40 -17.94 -1.07
C PHE A 69 -14.28 -17.30 -2.16
N PHE A 70 -13.85 -16.18 -2.75
CA PHE A 70 -14.65 -15.46 -3.76
C PHE A 70 -14.36 -15.88 -5.20
N CYS A 71 -13.12 -16.26 -5.52
CA CYS A 71 -12.71 -16.53 -6.90
C CYS A 71 -12.57 -18.03 -7.24
N ASP A 72 -12.65 -18.90 -6.23
CA ASP A 72 -12.47 -20.34 -6.34
C ASP A 72 -11.11 -20.83 -6.95
N ASP A 73 -10.11 -19.97 -7.01
CA ASP A 73 -8.79 -20.27 -7.60
C ASP A 73 -7.67 -19.66 -6.75
N TRP A 74 -6.68 -20.47 -6.39
CA TRP A 74 -5.59 -20.06 -5.49
C TRP A 74 -4.61 -19.08 -6.14
N LEU A 75 -4.27 -19.29 -7.42
CA LEU A 75 -3.37 -18.42 -8.16
C LEU A 75 -4.04 -17.06 -8.40
N LEU A 76 -5.31 -17.07 -8.80
CA LEU A 76 -6.10 -15.86 -8.93
C LEU A 76 -6.28 -15.14 -7.59
N ALA A 77 -6.49 -15.88 -6.49
CA ALA A 77 -6.56 -15.29 -5.16
C ALA A 77 -5.25 -14.57 -4.78
N GLN A 78 -4.11 -15.20 -5.09
CA GLN A 78 -2.79 -14.64 -4.83
C GLN A 78 -2.52 -13.38 -5.67
N PHE A 79 -2.89 -13.42 -6.94
CA PHE A 79 -2.84 -12.28 -7.85
C PHE A 79 -3.70 -11.11 -7.35
N LEU A 80 -4.95 -11.37 -6.99
CA LEU A 80 -5.89 -10.37 -6.48
C LEU A 80 -5.42 -9.76 -5.16
N LEU A 81 -4.89 -10.58 -4.24
CA LEU A 81 -4.32 -10.12 -2.98
C LEU A 81 -3.16 -9.15 -3.21
N LEU A 82 -2.25 -9.49 -4.14
CA LEU A 82 -1.12 -8.64 -4.50
C LEU A 82 -1.57 -7.30 -5.10
N ILE A 83 -2.49 -7.34 -6.06
CA ILE A 83 -3.03 -6.13 -6.68
C ILE A 83 -3.75 -5.26 -5.65
N ALA A 84 -4.58 -5.86 -4.79
CA ALA A 84 -5.26 -5.15 -3.73
C ALA A 84 -4.27 -4.46 -2.78
N ASN A 85 -3.16 -5.12 -2.43
CA ASN A 85 -2.14 -4.52 -1.61
C ASN A 85 -1.51 -3.27 -2.26
N TYR A 86 -1.15 -3.34 -3.54
CA TYR A 86 -0.60 -2.18 -4.26
C TYR A 86 -1.62 -1.04 -4.39
N ALA A 87 -2.90 -1.37 -4.63
CA ALA A 87 -3.97 -0.37 -4.66
C ALA A 87 -4.14 0.33 -3.30
N ILE A 88 -4.18 -0.44 -2.22
CA ILE A 88 -4.31 0.09 -0.85
C ILE A 88 -3.06 0.91 -0.48
N MET A 89 -1.87 0.47 -0.88
CA MET A 89 -0.63 1.21 -0.65
C MET A 89 -0.67 2.58 -1.33
N GLY A 90 -1.00 2.62 -2.62
CA GLY A 90 -1.09 3.87 -3.39
C GLY A 90 -2.19 4.80 -2.87
N PHE A 91 -3.35 4.24 -2.52
CA PHE A 91 -4.40 4.97 -1.82
C PHE A 91 -3.92 5.59 -0.50
N SER A 92 -3.22 4.80 0.33
CA SER A 92 -2.76 5.24 1.65
C SER A 92 -1.69 6.33 1.57
N ILE A 93 -0.75 6.21 0.62
CA ILE A 93 0.27 7.23 0.39
C ILE A 93 -0.37 8.52 -0.14
N TYR A 94 -1.32 8.43 -1.06
CA TYR A 94 -2.02 9.62 -1.54
C TYR A 94 -2.83 10.28 -0.41
N ALA A 95 -3.58 9.48 0.37
CA ALA A 95 -4.29 9.99 1.55
C ALA A 95 -3.34 10.73 2.48
N PHE A 96 -2.16 10.17 2.75
CA PHE A 96 -1.14 10.80 3.57
C PHE A 96 -0.71 12.15 3.02
N LEU A 97 -0.32 12.23 1.76
CA LEU A 97 0.21 13.47 1.19
C LEU A 97 -0.85 14.57 1.16
N VAL A 98 -2.08 14.25 0.79
CA VAL A 98 -3.12 15.28 0.69
C VAL A 98 -3.67 15.70 2.07
N LEU A 99 -3.72 14.79 3.05
CA LEU A 99 -4.19 15.12 4.40
C LEU A 99 -3.11 15.71 5.32
N GLY A 100 -1.84 15.36 5.09
CA GLY A 100 -0.78 15.47 6.10
C GLY A 100 0.19 16.62 5.93
N THR A 101 0.48 17.07 4.70
CA THR A 101 1.64 17.96 4.53
C THR A 101 1.63 18.89 3.33
N VAL A 102 0.76 18.69 2.35
CA VAL A 102 0.97 19.37 1.06
C VAL A 102 -0.18 20.32 0.69
N GLU A 103 -0.47 21.28 1.57
CA GLU A 103 -1.46 22.35 1.30
C GLU A 103 -1.07 23.24 0.12
N HIS A 104 0.23 23.29 -0.22
CA HIS A 104 0.79 24.23 -1.19
C HIS A 104 1.26 23.62 -2.52
N VAL A 105 1.13 22.31 -2.72
CA VAL A 105 1.56 21.65 -3.98
C VAL A 105 0.35 21.25 -4.81
N SER A 106 0.51 21.33 -6.13
CA SER A 106 -0.57 20.98 -7.05
C SER A 106 -0.95 19.49 -6.93
N ARG A 107 -2.26 19.23 -7.02
CA ARG A 107 -2.83 17.88 -6.89
C ARG A 107 -2.23 16.85 -7.86
N PRO A 108 -1.92 17.18 -9.12
CA PRO A 108 -1.26 16.25 -10.03
C PRO A 108 0.15 15.87 -9.55
N ILE A 109 0.92 16.81 -9.00
CA ILE A 109 2.25 16.54 -8.46
C ILE A 109 2.15 15.59 -7.27
N VAL A 110 1.16 15.78 -6.39
CA VAL A 110 0.93 14.87 -5.26
C VAL A 110 0.58 13.45 -5.72
N ALA A 111 -0.22 13.30 -6.77
CA ALA A 111 -0.54 11.99 -7.34
C ALA A 111 0.70 11.31 -7.95
N ILE A 112 1.54 12.08 -8.65
CA ILE A 112 2.82 11.59 -9.20
C ILE A 112 3.76 11.16 -8.07
N LEU A 113 3.90 11.97 -7.02
CA LEU A 113 4.72 11.62 -5.86
C LEU A 113 4.22 10.35 -5.16
N ALA A 114 2.90 10.23 -4.95
CA ALA A 114 2.32 9.03 -4.37
C ALA A 114 2.63 7.78 -5.21
N MET A 115 2.50 7.90 -6.54
CA MET A 115 2.86 6.84 -7.47
C MET A 115 4.35 6.50 -7.38
N VAL A 116 5.24 7.50 -7.45
CA VAL A 116 6.69 7.29 -7.35
C VAL A 116 7.04 6.60 -6.03
N MET A 117 6.45 7.01 -4.91
CA MET A 117 6.68 6.41 -3.60
C MET A 117 6.19 4.95 -3.47
N CYS A 118 5.27 4.51 -4.34
CA CYS A 118 4.89 3.09 -4.41
C CYS A 118 6.03 2.20 -4.97
N PHE A 119 6.91 2.78 -5.80
CA PHE A 119 7.93 2.06 -6.56
C PHE A 119 9.36 2.38 -6.15
N VAL A 120 9.60 3.61 -5.68
CA VAL A 120 10.92 4.20 -5.44
C VAL A 120 10.98 4.73 -4.01
N TYR A 121 12.13 4.53 -3.37
CA TYR A 121 12.45 5.18 -2.10
C TYR A 121 12.58 6.69 -2.32
N ALA A 122 11.54 7.45 -1.97
CA ALA A 122 11.58 8.90 -2.17
C ALA A 122 10.88 9.72 -1.08
N ILE A 123 10.50 9.13 0.06
CA ILE A 123 9.94 9.94 1.16
C ILE A 123 10.95 11.02 1.62
N PRO A 124 12.28 10.75 1.70
CA PRO A 124 13.24 11.81 2.01
C PRO A 124 13.33 12.93 0.95
N ALA A 125 12.89 12.71 -0.29
CA ALA A 125 12.85 13.77 -1.30
C ALA A 125 11.77 14.82 -1.00
N LEU A 126 10.76 14.48 -0.20
CA LEU A 126 9.73 15.42 0.26
C LEU A 126 10.27 16.44 1.28
N TYR A 127 11.43 16.17 1.90
CA TYR A 127 12.03 17.07 2.87
C TYR A 127 12.26 18.49 2.31
N PHE A 128 12.65 18.60 1.03
CA PHE A 128 12.84 19.90 0.38
C PHE A 128 11.53 20.67 0.13
N ILE A 129 10.38 19.99 0.23
CA ILE A 129 9.05 20.56 -0.02
C ILE A 129 8.37 20.93 1.31
N ASP A 130 8.43 20.06 2.32
CA ASP A 130 7.66 20.23 3.56
C ASP A 130 8.51 20.34 4.85
N GLY A 131 9.83 20.18 4.76
CA GLY A 131 10.75 20.27 5.90
C GLY A 131 10.66 19.13 6.91
N HIS A 132 9.91 18.05 6.63
CA HIS A 132 9.76 16.92 7.54
C HIS A 132 10.70 15.78 7.16
N MET A 133 11.49 15.31 8.13
CA MET A 133 12.30 14.09 7.94
C MET A 133 11.44 12.85 8.17
N TYR A 134 11.07 12.21 7.08
CA TYR A 134 10.36 10.94 7.09
C TYR A 134 11.33 9.77 7.20
N ASN A 135 11.84 9.54 8.42
CA ASN A 135 12.74 8.43 8.69
C ASN A 135 11.97 7.10 8.84
N GLY A 136 12.30 6.11 8.02
CA GLY A 136 12.00 4.70 8.29
C GLY A 136 10.90 4.02 7.43
N TYR A 137 11.07 2.70 7.30
CA TYR A 137 10.08 1.66 6.99
C TYR A 137 9.62 1.39 5.55
N ILE A 138 9.93 2.20 4.54
CA ILE A 138 9.67 1.81 3.14
C ILE A 138 10.97 1.39 2.45
N ALA A 139 11.71 0.46 3.06
CA ALA A 139 12.87 -0.14 2.42
C ALA A 139 12.41 -1.16 1.35
N LEU A 140 13.08 -1.06 0.20
CA LEU A 140 13.28 -2.00 -0.91
C LEU A 140 12.28 -3.15 -1.05
N SER A 141 11.54 -3.14 -2.16
CA SER A 141 11.29 -4.30 -3.03
C SER A 141 11.56 -5.70 -2.45
N VAL A 142 10.83 -6.11 -1.41
CA VAL A 142 10.82 -7.51 -0.96
C VAL A 142 9.82 -8.27 -1.83
N TYR A 143 10.00 -8.19 -3.15
CA TYR A 143 9.20 -8.95 -4.12
C TYR A 143 9.46 -10.46 -4.04
N HIS A 144 10.28 -10.92 -3.10
CA HIS A 144 10.46 -12.33 -2.82
C HIS A 144 9.59 -12.83 -1.66
N ASN A 145 9.13 -11.95 -0.75
CA ASN A 145 8.35 -12.35 0.42
C ASN A 145 6.95 -11.69 0.41
N PRO A 146 5.89 -12.47 0.18
CA PRO A 146 4.51 -11.95 0.13
C PRO A 146 4.10 -11.20 1.40
N THR A 147 4.58 -11.64 2.55
CA THR A 147 4.15 -11.13 3.86
C THR A 147 4.70 -9.74 4.12
N ILE A 148 5.97 -9.51 3.78
CA ILE A 148 6.59 -8.19 3.93
C ILE A 148 5.89 -7.18 3.01
N LEU A 149 5.45 -7.61 1.84
CA LEU A 149 4.70 -6.76 0.92
C LEU A 149 3.35 -6.31 1.50
N LEU A 150 2.65 -7.20 2.23
CA LEU A 150 1.41 -6.88 2.95
C LEU A 150 1.58 -5.96 4.16
N VAL A 151 2.77 -5.90 4.76
CA VAL A 151 3.04 -5.02 5.91
C VAL A 151 3.19 -3.56 5.49
N LYS A 152 3.50 -3.28 4.22
CA LYS A 152 3.79 -1.91 3.75
C LYS A 152 2.62 -0.93 3.94
N PRO A 153 1.37 -1.22 3.54
CA PRO A 153 0.27 -0.30 3.80
C PRO A 153 0.04 -0.08 5.29
N ILE A 154 0.18 -1.14 6.10
CA ILE A 154 0.02 -1.07 7.56
C ILE A 154 1.11 -0.16 8.16
N ALA A 155 2.36 -0.28 7.72
CA ALA A 155 3.46 0.58 8.15
C ALA A 155 3.22 2.04 7.79
N VAL A 156 2.73 2.32 6.58
CA VAL A 156 2.33 3.68 6.15
C VAL A 156 1.22 4.21 7.06
N LEU A 157 0.15 3.44 7.29
CA LEU A 157 -0.95 3.85 8.16
C LEU A 157 -0.51 4.09 9.61
N HIS A 158 0.38 3.24 10.14
CA HIS A 158 0.94 3.38 11.47
C HIS A 158 1.82 4.64 11.58
N PHE A 159 2.62 4.93 10.56
CA PHE A 159 3.41 6.16 10.48
C PHE A 159 2.51 7.41 10.51
N ILE A 160 1.43 7.42 9.72
CA ILE A 160 0.44 8.52 9.70
C ILE A 160 -0.18 8.68 11.09
N TRP A 161 -0.57 7.58 11.72
CA TRP A 161 -1.18 7.60 13.04
C TRP A 161 -0.23 8.20 14.07
N LEU A 162 1.04 7.77 14.08
CA LEU A 162 2.08 8.27 14.98
C LEU A 162 2.35 9.76 14.77
N ASP A 163 2.53 10.22 13.52
CA ASP A 163 2.72 11.64 13.19
C ASP A 163 1.54 12.49 13.69
N SER A 164 0.31 12.03 13.44
CA SER A 164 -0.90 12.71 13.90
C SER A 164 -1.00 12.79 15.43
N TRP A 165 -0.49 11.77 16.14
CA TRP A 165 -0.48 11.73 17.60
C TRP A 165 0.56 12.70 18.17
N LEU A 166 1.76 12.77 17.58
CA LEU A 166 2.83 13.67 18.00
C LEU A 166 2.49 15.15 17.80
N LYS A 167 1.66 15.49 16.80
CA LYS A 167 1.23 16.88 16.51
C LYS A 167 0.10 17.40 17.39
N LYS A 168 -0.52 16.58 18.25
CA LYS A 168 -1.61 17.05 19.14
C LYS A 168 -1.03 17.94 20.25
N PRO A 169 -1.60 19.14 20.49
CA PRO A 169 -1.22 19.94 21.66
C PRO A 169 -1.51 19.12 22.93
N LYS A 170 -0.55 19.13 23.86
CA LYS A 170 -0.66 18.45 25.15
C LYS A 170 -1.76 19.06 26.01
#